data_AF-A0A1L6ZJV2-F1
#
_entry.id   AF-A0A1L6ZJV2-F1
#
_cell.length_a   1.000
_cell.length_b   1.000
_cell.length_c   1.000
_cell.angle_alpha   90.00
_cell.angle_beta   90.00
_cell.angle_gamma   90.00
#
_symmetry.space_group_name_H-M   'P 1'
#
loop_
_entity.id
_entity.type
_entity.pdbx_description
1 polymer ?
#
loop_
_entity_poly.entity_id
_entity_poly.type
_entity_poly.pdbx_seq_one_letter_code
_entity_poly.pdbx_strand_id
1 'polypeptide(L)'
;MSTLLEVQNLKTYFFRKKEQIPAVDGVDFSINRGETVALVGESGSGKSITSLSIMGLIHGTGGKIMDGSIKLDGKDLVTYSEKELCSIRGNDVSMIFQEPMTSLNPVLTIGEQITEILIYHKKLSKKEAVKKAVDLLKLVGFSRPEQIMKDYPHRLSGGMRQRVMIAIALSCDPKLLIADEPTTALDVTIQAQVLTLMKDLCSTFGTSILLITHDLGVVSEVADRVIVMYCGQVVENGTVEELFEQPLHPYTEGLLESIPVIDGDIQPLTAIKGNVPAPDQLPAGCRFAPRCPQVKERCLGELPKLRTFENGRSVRCFLYEEADNT
;
A
#
# COMPACT_ATOMS: atom_id res chain seq x y z
N MET A 1 2.67 12.58 17.17
CA MET A 1 3.45 12.43 15.91
C MET A 1 2.92 13.44 14.90
N SER A 2 3.73 13.96 13.98
CA SER A 2 3.26 14.85 12.91
C SER A 2 2.80 14.02 11.70
N THR A 3 1.66 14.37 11.11
CA THR A 3 1.16 13.76 9.87
C THR A 3 2.10 14.05 8.69
N LEU A 4 2.48 13.00 7.96
CA LEU A 4 3.26 13.07 6.72
C LEU A 4 2.34 13.08 5.49
N LEU A 5 1.44 12.10 5.41
CA LEU A 5 0.48 11.94 4.33
C LEU A 5 -0.92 12.09 4.90
N GLU A 6 -1.76 12.86 4.21
CA GLU A 6 -3.17 12.98 4.51
C GLU A 6 -3.98 12.83 3.22
N VAL A 7 -4.85 11.81 3.17
CA VAL A 7 -5.76 11.53 2.06
C VAL A 7 -7.17 11.83 2.56
N GLN A 8 -7.87 12.75 1.89
CA GLN A 8 -9.20 13.20 2.29
C GLN A 8 -10.18 13.08 1.12
N ASN A 9 -11.28 12.37 1.33
CA ASN A 9 -12.38 12.18 0.38
C ASN A 9 -11.89 11.79 -1.03
N LEU A 10 -10.84 10.95 -1.11
CA LEU A 10 -10.25 10.60 -2.40
C LEU A 10 -11.27 9.80 -3.23
N LYS A 11 -11.58 10.30 -4.42
CA LYS A 11 -12.41 9.61 -5.41
C LYS A 11 -11.65 9.44 -6.71
N THR A 12 -11.32 8.21 -7.06
CA THR A 12 -10.60 7.88 -8.29
C THR A 12 -11.43 6.93 -9.14
N TYR A 13 -11.95 7.42 -10.26
CA TYR A 13 -12.92 6.72 -11.10
C TYR A 13 -12.33 6.40 -12.48
N PHE A 14 -12.80 5.30 -13.05
CA PHE A 14 -12.55 4.91 -14.44
C PHE A 14 -13.79 5.19 -15.29
N PHE A 15 -13.60 5.28 -16.59
CA PHE A 15 -14.67 5.60 -17.53
C PHE A 15 -14.77 4.51 -18.59
N ARG A 16 -15.93 3.87 -18.67
CA ARG A 16 -16.25 2.92 -19.75
C ARG A 16 -17.46 3.45 -20.50
N LYS A 17 -17.27 3.84 -21.75
CA LYS A 17 -18.30 4.54 -22.56
C LYS A 17 -18.78 5.81 -21.86
N LYS A 18 -19.96 5.78 -21.23
CA LYS A 18 -20.58 6.90 -20.49
C LYS A 18 -20.76 6.59 -19.00
N GLU A 19 -20.32 5.42 -18.54
CA GLU A 19 -20.47 4.99 -17.16
C GLU A 19 -19.20 5.29 -16.37
N GLN A 20 -19.39 5.78 -15.14
CA GLN A 20 -18.33 5.98 -14.16
C GLN A 20 -18.20 4.71 -13.33
N ILE A 21 -16.97 4.24 -13.20
CA ILE A 21 -16.62 3.03 -12.43
C ILE A 21 -15.79 3.47 -11.23
N PRO A 22 -16.38 3.52 -10.01
CA PRO A 22 -15.70 4.02 -8.83
C PRO A 22 -14.72 2.99 -8.26
N ALA A 23 -13.44 3.11 -8.60
CA ALA A 23 -12.40 2.21 -8.07
C ALA A 23 -11.94 2.60 -6.66
N VAL A 24 -11.92 3.91 -6.36
CA VAL A 24 -11.70 4.48 -5.03
C VAL A 24 -12.78 5.52 -4.82
N ASP A 25 -13.49 5.48 -3.69
CA ASP A 25 -14.69 6.30 -3.50
C ASP A 25 -14.89 6.79 -2.06
N GLY A 26 -14.35 7.97 -1.77
CA GLY A 26 -14.43 8.59 -0.46
C GLY A 26 -13.51 7.89 0.54
N VAL A 27 -12.24 7.71 0.14
CA VAL A 27 -11.20 7.16 0.99
C VAL A 27 -10.57 8.28 1.82
N ASP A 28 -10.55 8.07 3.13
CA ASP A 28 -9.99 8.96 4.13
C ASP A 28 -9.00 8.19 4.99
N PHE A 29 -7.75 8.64 5.04
CA PHE A 29 -6.74 8.15 5.99
C PHE A 29 -5.53 9.07 6.05
N SER A 30 -4.70 8.89 7.07
CA SER A 30 -3.42 9.58 7.20
C SER A 30 -2.29 8.59 7.45
N ILE A 31 -1.04 9.05 7.32
CA ILE A 31 0.18 8.35 7.74
C ILE A 31 1.05 9.35 8.48
N ASN A 32 1.49 9.00 9.68
CA ASN A 32 2.42 9.79 10.48
C ASN A 32 3.87 9.54 10.07
N ARG A 33 4.75 10.48 10.38
CA ARG A 33 6.19 10.29 10.13
C ARG A 33 6.73 9.09 10.90
N GLY A 34 7.42 8.21 10.17
CA GLY A 34 8.03 6.98 10.70
C GLY A 34 7.02 5.86 10.96
N GLU A 35 5.74 6.05 10.65
CA GLU A 35 4.70 5.04 10.81
C GLU A 35 4.71 4.06 9.63
N THR A 36 4.52 2.78 9.92
CA THR A 36 4.23 1.74 8.94
C THR A 36 2.73 1.45 8.93
N VAL A 37 2.07 1.83 7.86
CA VAL A 37 0.63 1.61 7.67
C VAL A 37 0.42 0.55 6.60
N ALA A 38 -0.31 -0.51 6.94
CA ALA A 38 -0.75 -1.52 5.98
C ALA A 38 -2.11 -1.16 5.38
N LEU A 39 -2.24 -1.26 4.07
CA LEU A 39 -3.49 -1.14 3.33
C LEU A 39 -3.84 -2.52 2.78
N VAL A 40 -4.93 -3.10 3.29
CA VAL A 40 -5.30 -4.50 3.05
C VAL A 40 -6.70 -4.64 2.48
N GLY A 41 -7.00 -5.80 1.89
CA GLY A 41 -8.30 -6.12 1.31
C GLY A 41 -8.16 -7.10 0.14
N GLU A 42 -9.27 -7.70 -0.28
CA GLU A 42 -9.33 -8.62 -1.43
C GLU A 42 -8.87 -7.94 -2.72
N SER A 43 -8.55 -8.73 -3.75
CA SER A 43 -8.24 -8.20 -5.09
C SER A 43 -9.40 -7.33 -5.61
N GLY A 44 -9.08 -6.21 -6.27
CA GLY A 44 -10.08 -5.26 -6.78
C GLY A 44 -10.69 -4.32 -5.73
N SER A 45 -10.24 -4.34 -4.48
CA SER A 45 -10.71 -3.43 -3.41
C SER A 45 -10.27 -1.97 -3.57
N GLY A 46 -9.39 -1.64 -4.52
CA GLY A 46 -8.94 -0.26 -4.80
C GLY A 46 -7.55 0.10 -4.26
N LYS A 47 -6.85 -0.81 -3.55
CA LYS A 47 -5.54 -0.54 -2.92
C LYS A 47 -4.49 0.03 -3.88
N SER A 48 -4.23 -0.65 -5.00
CA SER A 48 -3.25 -0.19 -5.99
C SER A 48 -3.71 1.07 -6.73
N ILE A 49 -5.02 1.31 -6.82
CA ILE A 49 -5.53 2.58 -7.38
C ILE A 49 -5.29 3.73 -6.41
N THR A 50 -5.40 3.49 -5.11
CA THR A 50 -5.05 4.46 -4.06
C THR A 50 -3.56 4.81 -4.12
N SER A 51 -2.64 3.83 -4.21
CA SER A 51 -1.20 4.12 -4.36
C SER A 51 -0.87 4.89 -5.63
N LEU A 52 -1.43 4.48 -6.77
CA LEU A 52 -1.22 5.19 -8.04
C LEU A 52 -1.80 6.61 -8.02
N SER A 53 -2.88 6.84 -7.28
CA SER A 53 -3.44 8.18 -7.08
C SER A 53 -2.48 9.05 -6.26
N ILE A 54 -1.90 8.51 -5.17
CA ILE A 54 -0.90 9.22 -4.35
C ILE A 54 0.34 9.56 -5.17
N MET A 55 0.80 8.65 -6.03
CA MET A 55 1.93 8.87 -6.92
C MET A 55 1.62 9.79 -8.10
N GLY A 56 0.34 10.13 -8.35
CA GLY A 56 -0.10 10.87 -9.53
C GLY A 56 0.05 10.09 -10.85
N LEU A 57 0.14 8.75 -10.78
CA LEU A 57 0.34 7.86 -11.94
C LEU A 57 -0.99 7.36 -12.54
N ILE A 58 -2.12 7.69 -11.92
CA ILE A 58 -3.44 7.23 -12.35
C ILE A 58 -3.82 7.65 -13.78
N HIS A 59 -3.36 8.81 -14.24
CA HIS A 59 -3.68 9.29 -15.59
C HIS A 59 -3.19 8.33 -16.68
N GLY A 60 -2.09 7.60 -16.44
CA GLY A 60 -1.53 6.61 -17.36
C GLY A 60 -2.36 5.32 -17.49
N THR A 61 -3.29 5.06 -16.56
CA THR A 61 -4.12 3.85 -16.55
C THR A 61 -5.54 4.09 -17.08
N GLY A 62 -5.88 5.34 -17.43
CA GLY A 62 -7.22 5.73 -17.87
C GLY A 62 -8.19 6.11 -16.74
N GLY A 63 -7.72 6.12 -15.49
CA GLY A 63 -8.47 6.64 -14.34
C GLY A 63 -8.30 8.15 -14.18
N LYS A 64 -9.21 8.79 -13.42
CA LYS A 64 -9.11 10.20 -13.03
C LYS A 64 -9.48 10.38 -11.58
N ILE A 65 -8.77 11.28 -10.91
CA ILE A 65 -9.19 11.79 -9.60
C ILE A 65 -10.34 12.77 -9.85
N MET A 66 -11.50 12.44 -9.29
CA MET A 66 -12.75 13.18 -9.46
C MET A 66 -12.96 14.21 -8.35
N ASP A 67 -12.47 13.90 -7.15
CA ASP A 67 -12.69 14.68 -5.94
C ASP A 67 -11.66 14.25 -4.86
N GLY A 68 -11.54 15.08 -3.83
CA GLY A 68 -10.64 14.85 -2.69
C GLY A 68 -9.27 15.52 -2.83
N SER A 69 -8.43 15.31 -1.82
CA SER A 69 -7.07 15.86 -1.76
C SER A 69 -6.07 14.83 -1.24
N ILE A 70 -4.80 14.98 -1.65
CA ILE A 70 -3.70 14.12 -1.22
C ILE A 70 -2.57 15.05 -0.78
N LYS A 71 -2.43 15.28 0.52
CA LYS A 71 -1.42 16.19 1.07
C LYS A 71 -0.21 15.44 1.56
N LEU A 72 0.95 15.75 1.00
CA LEU A 72 2.25 15.28 1.49
C LEU A 72 3.01 16.47 2.11
N ASP A 73 3.39 16.35 3.38
CA ASP A 73 3.95 17.47 4.16
C ASP A 73 3.08 18.75 4.07
N GLY A 74 1.76 18.57 4.08
CA GLY A 74 0.78 19.66 3.96
C GLY A 74 0.60 20.24 2.56
N LYS A 75 1.29 19.72 1.53
CA LYS A 75 1.16 20.18 0.14
C LYS A 75 0.30 19.22 -0.68
N ASP A 76 -0.73 19.74 -1.33
CA ASP A 76 -1.69 18.93 -2.08
C ASP A 76 -1.16 18.52 -3.46
N LEU A 77 -0.85 17.23 -3.60
CA LEU A 77 -0.30 16.61 -4.80
C LEU A 77 -1.27 16.60 -5.97
N VAL A 78 -2.59 16.67 -5.73
CA VAL A 78 -3.61 16.68 -6.80
C VAL A 78 -3.48 17.93 -7.67
N THR A 79 -2.98 19.02 -7.09
CA THR A 79 -2.83 20.32 -7.77
C THR A 79 -1.52 20.46 -8.54
N TYR A 80 -0.59 19.52 -8.37
CA TYR A 80 0.76 19.61 -8.93
C TYR A 80 0.75 19.37 -10.44
N SER A 81 1.59 20.11 -11.15
CA SER A 81 1.96 19.81 -12.53
C SER A 81 2.84 18.56 -12.61
N GLU A 82 2.93 17.93 -13.78
CA GLU A 82 3.80 16.76 -13.98
C GLU A 82 5.28 17.06 -13.65
N LYS A 83 5.73 18.29 -13.86
CA LYS A 83 7.09 18.72 -13.51
C LYS A 83 7.31 18.74 -11.99
N GLU A 84 6.29 19.15 -11.23
CA GLU A 84 6.33 19.13 -9.77
C GLU A 84 6.20 17.71 -9.23
N LEU A 85 5.34 16.88 -9.83
CA LEU A 85 5.27 15.45 -9.50
C LEU A 85 6.61 14.73 -9.78
N CYS A 86 7.28 15.06 -10.88
CA CYS A 86 8.60 14.50 -11.21
C CYS A 86 9.67 14.87 -10.16
N SER A 87 9.59 16.05 -9.53
CA SER A 87 10.59 16.46 -8.54
C SER A 87 10.42 15.76 -7.19
N ILE A 88 9.19 15.39 -6.82
CA ILE A 88 8.87 14.65 -5.59
C ILE A 88 9.04 13.14 -5.75
N ARG A 89 8.77 12.57 -6.93
CA ARG A 89 8.94 11.13 -7.19
C ARG A 89 10.42 10.78 -7.09
N GLY A 90 10.73 9.68 -6.40
CA GLY A 90 12.09 9.27 -6.06
C GLY A 90 12.69 10.04 -4.88
N ASN A 91 12.46 11.36 -4.79
CA ASN A 91 13.04 12.21 -3.73
C ASN A 91 12.27 12.18 -2.40
N ASP A 92 10.98 12.51 -2.43
CA ASP A 92 10.13 12.62 -1.25
C ASP A 92 9.21 11.38 -1.13
N VAL A 93 8.74 10.85 -2.27
CA VAL A 93 7.93 9.64 -2.34
C VAL A 93 8.53 8.66 -3.32
N SER A 94 8.67 7.42 -2.89
CA SER A 94 9.22 6.33 -3.67
C SER A 94 8.25 5.15 -3.67
N MET A 95 8.32 4.32 -4.73
CA MET A 95 7.44 3.18 -4.90
C MET A 95 8.22 1.93 -5.28
N ILE A 96 7.88 0.83 -4.62
CA ILE A 96 8.22 -0.54 -5.03
C ILE A 96 6.96 -1.07 -5.70
N PHE A 97 7.01 -1.25 -7.02
CA PHE A 97 5.89 -1.77 -7.80
C PHE A 97 5.73 -3.29 -7.61
N GLN A 98 4.53 -3.77 -7.91
CA GLN A 98 4.21 -5.19 -7.98
C GLN A 98 5.11 -5.87 -9.04
N GLU A 99 5.63 -7.05 -8.69
CA GLU A 99 6.53 -7.90 -9.50
C GLU A 99 7.93 -7.31 -9.81
N PRO A 100 9.00 -7.89 -9.23
CA PRO A 100 10.36 -7.38 -9.44
C PRO A 100 10.87 -7.48 -10.89
N MET A 101 10.28 -8.40 -11.65
CA MET A 101 10.69 -8.74 -13.01
C MET A 101 10.39 -7.64 -14.03
N THR A 102 9.31 -6.90 -13.82
CA THR A 102 8.86 -5.84 -14.72
C THR A 102 9.48 -4.49 -14.34
N SER A 103 9.94 -4.35 -13.10
CA SER A 103 10.45 -3.09 -12.55
C SER A 103 11.92 -2.82 -12.90
N LEU A 104 12.76 -3.86 -12.98
CA LEU A 104 14.16 -3.71 -13.37
C LEU A 104 14.32 -3.82 -14.89
N ASN A 105 15.06 -2.89 -15.48
CA ASN A 105 15.38 -2.94 -16.90
C ASN A 105 16.39 -4.07 -17.19
N PRO A 106 16.02 -5.12 -17.95
CA PRO A 106 16.86 -6.30 -18.13
C PRO A 106 18.11 -6.06 -19.00
N VAL A 107 18.15 -4.95 -19.74
CA VAL A 107 19.29 -4.60 -20.61
C VAL A 107 20.25 -3.59 -19.97
N LEU A 108 19.95 -3.13 -18.75
CA LEU A 108 20.84 -2.26 -17.97
C LEU A 108 21.45 -3.03 -16.82
N THR A 109 22.67 -2.67 -16.45
CA THR A 109 23.29 -3.20 -15.24
C THR A 109 22.59 -2.69 -13.98
N ILE A 110 22.73 -3.41 -12.87
CA ILE A 110 22.21 -2.95 -11.58
C ILE A 110 22.83 -1.61 -11.18
N GLY A 111 24.14 -1.46 -11.42
CA GLY A 111 24.86 -0.24 -11.08
C GLY A 111 24.36 0.97 -11.86
N GLU A 112 24.08 0.82 -13.15
CA GLU A 112 23.51 1.91 -13.96
C GLU A 112 22.17 2.37 -13.42
N GLN A 113 21.26 1.44 -13.12
CA GLN A 113 19.92 1.76 -12.62
C GLN A 113 19.93 2.49 -11.27
N ILE A 114 20.81 2.10 -10.34
CA ILE A 114 20.94 2.80 -9.05
C ILE A 114 21.62 4.16 -9.23
N THR A 115 22.68 4.23 -10.03
CA THR A 115 23.47 5.47 -10.19
C THR A 115 22.74 6.55 -10.98
N GLU A 116 21.92 6.17 -11.96
CA GLU A 116 21.10 7.10 -12.74
C GLU A 116 20.19 7.94 -11.84
N ILE A 117 19.49 7.29 -10.90
CA ILE A 117 18.58 7.94 -9.95
C ILE A 117 19.33 8.94 -9.07
N LEU A 118 20.48 8.52 -8.52
CA LEU A 118 21.33 9.37 -7.68
C LEU A 118 21.87 10.59 -8.45
N ILE A 119 22.29 10.41 -9.70
CA ILE A 119 22.76 11.51 -10.54
C ILE A 119 21.60 12.45 -10.89
N TYR A 120 20.44 11.90 -11.26
CA TYR A 120 19.30 12.70 -11.69
C TYR A 120 18.69 13.52 -10.54
N HIS A 121 18.39 12.87 -9.41
CA HIS A 121 17.66 13.47 -8.29
C HIS A 121 18.56 14.19 -7.29
N LYS A 122 19.75 13.63 -6.98
CA LYS A 122 20.67 14.21 -5.99
C LYS A 122 21.82 15.00 -6.61
N LYS A 123 21.91 15.07 -7.94
CA LYS A 123 22.95 15.81 -8.69
C LYS A 123 24.37 15.41 -8.30
N LEU A 124 24.55 14.14 -7.89
CA LEU A 124 25.87 13.61 -7.54
C LEU A 124 26.74 13.46 -8.79
N SER A 125 28.06 13.59 -8.62
CA SER A 125 28.99 13.19 -9.67
C SER A 125 28.92 11.67 -9.87
N LYS A 126 29.30 11.19 -11.07
CA LYS A 126 29.34 9.75 -11.36
C LYS A 126 30.14 8.95 -10.33
N LYS A 127 31.26 9.50 -9.84
CA LYS A 127 32.12 8.86 -8.85
C LYS A 127 31.42 8.72 -7.48
N GLU A 128 30.72 9.77 -7.04
CA GLU A 128 29.96 9.77 -5.79
C GLU A 128 28.76 8.83 -5.88
N ALA A 129 28.04 8.86 -7.01
CA ALA A 129 26.89 7.99 -7.25
C ALA A 129 27.30 6.51 -7.20
N VAL A 130 28.41 6.12 -7.83
CA VAL A 130 28.92 4.73 -7.78
C VAL A 130 29.25 4.32 -6.35
N LYS A 131 29.89 5.21 -5.56
CA LYS A 131 30.21 4.92 -4.16
C LYS A 131 28.93 4.69 -3.34
N LYS A 132 27.97 5.63 -3.41
CA LYS A 132 26.68 5.53 -2.71
C LYS A 132 25.89 4.29 -3.16
N ALA A 133 25.91 3.94 -4.44
CA ALA A 133 25.25 2.73 -4.96
C ALA A 133 25.85 1.44 -4.37
N VAL A 134 27.18 1.36 -4.26
CA VAL A 134 27.86 0.24 -3.59
C VAL A 134 27.49 0.17 -2.12
N ASP A 135 27.43 1.31 -1.42
CA ASP A 135 27.04 1.37 -0.01
C ASP A 135 25.58 0.92 0.19
N LEU A 136 24.66 1.32 -0.71
CA LEU A 136 23.27 0.87 -0.70
C LEU A 136 23.16 -0.65 -0.92
N LEU A 137 23.94 -1.22 -1.84
CA LEU A 137 23.98 -2.67 -2.05
C LEU A 137 24.51 -3.41 -0.80
N LYS A 138 25.46 -2.83 -0.07
CA LYS A 138 25.92 -3.39 1.23
C LYS A 138 24.79 -3.40 2.25
N LEU A 139 24.04 -2.29 2.36
CA LEU A 139 22.94 -2.14 3.31
C LEU A 139 21.83 -3.17 3.07
N VAL A 140 21.50 -3.47 1.81
CA VAL A 140 20.50 -4.50 1.49
C VAL A 140 21.05 -5.94 1.53
N GLY A 141 22.28 -6.14 2.02
CA GLY A 141 22.84 -7.44 2.35
C GLY A 141 23.66 -8.13 1.25
N PHE A 142 24.14 -7.41 0.23
CA PHE A 142 25.06 -8.01 -0.75
C PHE A 142 26.49 -8.11 -0.20
N SER A 143 27.04 -9.32 -0.21
CA SER A 143 28.43 -9.58 0.21
C SER A 143 29.49 -9.14 -0.79
N ARG A 144 29.12 -9.02 -2.07
CA ARG A 144 30.00 -8.60 -3.18
C ARG A 144 29.37 -7.46 -4.01
N PRO A 145 29.09 -6.32 -3.39
CA PRO A 145 28.32 -5.24 -4.01
C PRO A 145 29.00 -4.68 -5.26
N GLU A 146 30.33 -4.59 -5.31
CA GLU A 146 31.08 -4.12 -6.48
C GLU A 146 30.96 -5.07 -7.68
N GLN A 147 30.72 -6.37 -7.43
CA GLN A 147 30.43 -7.35 -8.48
C GLN A 147 28.98 -7.18 -8.96
N ILE A 148 28.03 -7.06 -8.02
CA ILE A 148 26.61 -6.89 -8.31
C ILE A 148 26.35 -5.63 -9.14
N MET A 149 27.10 -4.55 -8.94
CA MET A 149 27.04 -3.34 -9.77
C MET A 149 27.19 -3.62 -11.27
N LYS A 150 27.92 -4.69 -11.65
CA LYS A 150 28.20 -5.06 -13.04
C LYS A 150 27.25 -6.14 -13.57
N ASP A 151 26.44 -6.73 -12.70
CA ASP A 151 25.50 -7.76 -13.10
C ASP A 151 24.21 -7.16 -13.66
N TYR A 152 23.49 -8.00 -14.38
CA TYR A 152 22.18 -7.69 -14.95
C TYR A 152 21.08 -8.36 -14.12
N PRO A 153 19.84 -7.83 -14.15
CA PRO A 153 18.73 -8.40 -13.36
C PRO A 153 18.55 -9.90 -13.55
N HIS A 154 18.68 -10.41 -14.79
CA HIS A 154 18.49 -11.83 -15.11
C HIS A 154 19.50 -12.78 -14.42
N ARG A 155 20.60 -12.26 -13.85
CA ARG A 155 21.59 -13.04 -13.08
C ARG A 155 21.28 -13.19 -11.59
N LEU A 156 20.31 -12.42 -11.08
CA LEU A 156 19.96 -12.39 -9.67
C LEU A 156 18.76 -13.31 -9.38
N SER A 157 18.68 -13.87 -8.17
CA SER A 157 17.46 -14.55 -7.70
C SER A 157 16.33 -13.56 -7.45
N GLY A 158 15.08 -14.03 -7.29
CA GLY A 158 13.93 -13.17 -6.99
C GLY A 158 14.16 -12.28 -5.75
N GLY A 159 14.60 -12.87 -4.64
CA GLY A 159 14.92 -12.12 -3.42
C GLY A 159 16.09 -11.13 -3.60
N MET A 160 17.10 -11.47 -4.40
CA MET A 160 18.19 -10.53 -4.73
C MET A 160 17.69 -9.35 -5.57
N ARG A 161 16.81 -9.58 -6.55
CA ARG A 161 16.17 -8.50 -7.33
C ARG A 161 15.35 -7.59 -6.43
N GLN A 162 14.61 -8.17 -5.48
CA GLN A 162 13.82 -7.39 -4.54
C GLN A 162 14.68 -6.52 -3.63
N ARG A 163 15.80 -7.05 -3.12
CA ARG A 163 16.80 -6.26 -2.38
C ARG A 163 17.36 -5.11 -3.19
N VAL A 164 17.65 -5.32 -4.49
CA VAL A 164 18.05 -4.24 -5.39
C VAL A 164 16.96 -3.18 -5.53
N MET A 165 15.69 -3.58 -5.68
CA MET A 165 14.58 -2.63 -5.77
C MET A 165 14.41 -1.80 -4.49
N ILE A 166 14.58 -2.41 -3.32
CA ILE A 166 14.59 -1.68 -2.04
C ILE A 166 15.75 -0.67 -2.03
N ALA A 167 16.94 -1.06 -2.47
CA ALA A 167 18.08 -0.14 -2.56
C ALA A 167 17.81 1.04 -3.51
N ILE A 168 17.20 0.79 -4.66
CA ILE A 168 16.77 1.80 -5.63
C ILE A 168 15.75 2.75 -4.99
N ALA A 169 14.71 2.19 -4.37
CA ALA A 169 13.61 2.90 -3.77
C ALA A 169 14.06 3.80 -2.60
N LEU A 170 15.05 3.36 -1.82
CA LEU A 170 15.60 4.12 -0.69
C LEU A 170 16.80 4.99 -1.08
N SER A 171 17.30 4.92 -2.32
CA SER A 171 18.55 5.58 -2.74
C SER A 171 18.60 7.09 -2.49
N CYS A 172 17.42 7.73 -2.50
CA CYS A 172 17.24 9.16 -2.34
C CYS A 172 16.71 9.56 -0.96
N ASP A 173 16.70 8.66 0.02
CA ASP A 173 16.25 8.90 1.38
C ASP A 173 14.81 9.47 1.43
N PRO A 174 13.81 8.77 0.85
CA PRO A 174 12.44 9.28 0.72
C PRO A 174 11.73 9.39 2.07
N LYS A 175 10.76 10.30 2.16
CA LYS A 175 9.91 10.46 3.35
C LYS A 175 8.84 9.39 3.43
N LEU A 176 8.29 8.99 2.28
CA LEU A 176 7.28 7.95 2.14
C LEU A 176 7.74 6.89 1.14
N LEU A 177 7.72 5.64 1.56
CA LEU A 177 7.86 4.47 0.70
C LEU A 177 6.48 3.81 0.53
N ILE A 178 6.02 3.69 -0.71
CA ILE A 178 4.83 2.91 -1.05
C ILE A 178 5.28 1.55 -1.57
N ALA A 179 4.91 0.48 -0.90
CA ALA A 179 5.29 -0.87 -1.28
C ALA A 179 4.05 -1.64 -1.73
N ASP A 180 3.85 -1.78 -3.04
CA ASP A 180 2.68 -2.45 -3.62
C ASP A 180 2.97 -3.93 -3.89
N GLU A 181 2.51 -4.78 -2.98
CA GLU A 181 2.76 -6.23 -2.99
C GLU A 181 4.26 -6.57 -3.18
N PRO A 182 5.15 -6.02 -2.32
CA PRO A 182 6.61 -6.08 -2.52
C PRO A 182 7.19 -7.49 -2.42
N THR A 183 6.42 -8.43 -1.91
CA THR A 183 6.84 -9.81 -1.64
C THR A 183 6.13 -10.84 -2.50
N THR A 184 5.25 -10.41 -3.41
CA THR A 184 4.58 -11.33 -4.34
C THR A 184 5.60 -12.08 -5.19
N ALA A 185 5.33 -13.37 -5.43
CA ALA A 185 6.19 -14.31 -6.16
C ALA A 185 7.52 -14.69 -5.47
N LEU A 186 7.68 -14.43 -4.17
CA LEU A 186 8.77 -14.96 -3.34
C LEU A 186 8.26 -16.08 -2.42
N ASP A 187 9.15 -16.98 -2.01
CA ASP A 187 8.82 -17.98 -0.98
C ASP A 187 8.66 -17.32 0.40
N VAL A 188 7.81 -17.91 1.25
CA VAL A 188 7.42 -17.35 2.56
C VAL A 188 8.63 -16.96 3.43
N THR A 189 9.70 -17.75 3.40
CA THR A 189 10.92 -17.46 4.18
C THR A 189 11.62 -16.19 3.67
N ILE A 190 11.76 -16.06 2.34
CA ILE A 190 12.35 -14.86 1.74
C ILE A 190 11.44 -13.65 1.88
N GLN A 191 10.12 -13.81 1.83
CA GLN A 191 9.17 -12.71 2.07
C GLN A 191 9.43 -12.05 3.43
N ALA A 192 9.44 -12.84 4.50
CA ALA A 192 9.69 -12.34 5.86
C ALA A 192 11.05 -11.61 5.94
N GLN A 193 12.12 -12.22 5.41
CA GLN A 193 13.45 -11.60 5.41
C GLN A 193 13.49 -10.25 4.67
N VAL A 194 12.80 -10.14 3.53
CA VAL A 194 12.73 -8.91 2.74
C VAL A 194 11.95 -7.82 3.47
N LEU A 195 10.84 -8.18 4.10
CA LEU A 195 9.99 -7.25 4.84
C LEU A 195 10.68 -6.72 6.09
N THR A 196 11.32 -7.59 6.87
CA THR A 196 12.14 -7.17 8.02
C THR A 196 13.27 -6.23 7.59
N LEU A 197 14.00 -6.59 6.52
CA LEU A 197 15.04 -5.73 5.96
C LEU A 197 14.48 -4.36 5.56
N MET A 198 13.33 -4.32 4.89
CA MET A 198 12.68 -3.07 4.47
C MET A 198 12.28 -2.22 5.68
N LYS A 199 11.67 -2.82 6.71
CA LYS A 199 11.27 -2.14 7.95
C LYS A 199 12.48 -1.57 8.69
N ASP A 200 13.55 -2.34 8.84
CA ASP A 200 14.78 -1.91 9.50
C ASP A 200 15.46 -0.75 8.78
N LEU A 201 15.53 -0.83 7.44
CA LEU A 201 16.09 0.25 6.63
C LEU A 201 15.23 1.51 6.72
N CYS A 202 13.90 1.40 6.57
CA CYS A 202 13.02 2.56 6.68
C CYS A 202 13.09 3.21 8.06
N SER A 203 13.17 2.42 9.13
CA SER A 203 13.41 2.91 10.49
C SER A 203 14.73 3.70 10.58
N THR A 204 15.80 3.17 9.98
CA THR A 204 17.12 3.82 9.94
C THR A 204 17.11 5.14 9.17
N PHE A 205 16.35 5.23 8.07
CA PHE A 205 16.23 6.44 7.25
C PHE A 205 15.15 7.41 7.72
N GLY A 206 14.32 7.04 8.71
CA GLY A 206 13.15 7.82 9.12
C GLY A 206 12.05 7.87 8.05
N THR A 207 12.02 6.88 7.15
CA THR A 207 11.05 6.74 6.08
C THR A 207 9.77 6.10 6.63
N SER A 208 8.62 6.67 6.29
CA SER A 208 7.30 6.08 6.61
C SER A 208 6.91 5.11 5.51
N ILE A 209 6.13 4.07 5.83
CA ILE A 209 5.76 3.02 4.87
C ILE A 209 4.26 2.97 4.68
N LEU A 210 3.81 2.96 3.43
CA LEU A 210 2.48 2.47 3.03
C LEU A 210 2.66 1.09 2.40
N LEU A 211 2.39 0.04 3.15
CA LEU A 211 2.49 -1.34 2.68
C LEU A 211 1.13 -1.78 2.13
N ILE A 212 1.06 -2.09 0.84
CA ILE A 212 -0.13 -2.69 0.23
C ILE A 212 0.12 -4.19 0.12
N THR A 213 -0.78 -4.97 0.71
CA THR A 213 -0.72 -6.43 0.67
C THR A 213 -2.11 -7.02 0.79
N HIS A 214 -2.28 -8.25 0.33
CA HIS A 214 -3.46 -9.07 0.62
C HIS A 214 -3.19 -10.11 1.72
N ASP A 215 -1.94 -10.23 2.18
CA ASP A 215 -1.54 -11.17 3.23
C ASP A 215 -1.54 -10.48 4.60
N LEU A 216 -2.52 -10.84 5.44
CA LEU A 216 -2.63 -10.35 6.81
C LEU A 216 -1.59 -10.96 7.76
N GLY A 217 -1.06 -12.16 7.48
CA GLY A 217 -0.01 -12.76 8.30
C GLY A 217 1.27 -11.95 8.28
N VAL A 218 1.61 -11.37 7.12
CA VAL A 218 2.71 -10.40 6.99
C VAL A 218 2.44 -9.12 7.79
N VAL A 219 1.20 -8.65 7.80
CA VAL A 219 0.83 -7.35 8.38
C VAL A 219 1.04 -7.31 9.89
N SER A 220 0.75 -8.41 10.59
CA SER A 220 0.91 -8.49 12.05
C SER A 220 2.35 -8.32 12.53
N GLU A 221 3.34 -8.64 11.69
CA GLU A 221 4.76 -8.53 12.06
C GLU A 221 5.34 -7.14 11.76
N VAL A 222 4.83 -6.47 10.73
CA VAL A 222 5.51 -5.31 10.14
C VAL A 222 4.80 -3.99 10.37
N ALA A 223 3.47 -3.96 10.40
CA ALA A 223 2.72 -2.72 10.45
C ALA A 223 2.48 -2.24 11.90
N ASP A 224 2.34 -0.93 12.06
CA ASP A 224 1.87 -0.32 13.31
C ASP A 224 0.34 -0.16 13.27
N ARG A 225 -0.20 0.14 12.08
CA ARG A 225 -1.63 0.37 11.84
C ARG A 225 -2.10 -0.27 10.55
N VAL A 226 -3.36 -0.68 10.53
CA VAL A 226 -3.97 -1.37 9.39
C VAL A 226 -5.21 -0.62 8.93
N ILE A 227 -5.33 -0.46 7.62
CA ILE A 227 -6.49 0.11 6.93
C ILE A 227 -7.05 -0.98 6.03
N VAL A 228 -8.28 -1.41 6.30
CA VAL A 228 -8.99 -2.41 5.53
C VAL A 228 -9.85 -1.71 4.48
N MET A 229 -9.62 -2.02 3.21
CA MET A 229 -10.40 -1.55 2.07
C MET A 229 -11.32 -2.63 1.53
N TYR A 230 -12.54 -2.24 1.19
CA TYR A 230 -13.49 -3.07 0.47
C TYR A 230 -14.20 -2.27 -0.62
N CYS A 231 -14.19 -2.79 -1.85
CA CYS A 231 -14.83 -2.17 -3.02
C CYS A 231 -14.62 -0.64 -3.10
N GLY A 232 -13.39 -0.15 -2.95
CA GLY A 232 -13.04 1.26 -3.08
C GLY A 232 -13.28 2.13 -1.85
N GLN A 233 -13.69 1.57 -0.72
CA GLN A 233 -13.92 2.31 0.53
C GLN A 233 -13.07 1.77 1.67
N VAL A 234 -12.64 2.64 2.58
CA VAL A 234 -12.13 2.21 3.89
C VAL A 234 -13.32 1.71 4.70
N VAL A 235 -13.24 0.46 5.15
CA VAL A 235 -14.26 -0.17 6.00
C VAL A 235 -13.84 -0.24 7.46
N GLU A 236 -12.54 -0.31 7.73
CA GLU A 236 -12.00 -0.32 9.08
C GLU A 236 -10.57 0.22 9.09
N ASN A 237 -10.19 0.91 10.16
CA ASN A 237 -8.83 1.37 10.40
C ASN A 237 -8.57 1.40 11.91
N GLY A 238 -7.42 0.90 12.34
CA GLY A 238 -7.03 0.76 13.75
C GLY A 238 -5.66 0.12 13.87
N THR A 239 -5.13 0.02 15.09
CA THR A 239 -3.81 -0.62 15.29
C THR A 239 -3.87 -2.09 14.92
N VAL A 240 -2.70 -2.70 14.70
CA VAL A 240 -2.63 -4.14 14.43
C VAL A 240 -3.29 -4.92 15.58
N GLU A 241 -2.99 -4.58 16.83
CA GLU A 241 -3.56 -5.25 18.00
C GLU A 241 -5.10 -5.13 18.02
N GLU A 242 -5.62 -3.92 17.81
CA GLU A 242 -7.07 -3.66 17.79
C GLU A 242 -7.82 -4.49 16.74
N LEU A 243 -7.26 -4.60 15.53
CA LEU A 243 -7.90 -5.34 14.44
C LEU A 243 -7.80 -6.85 14.64
N PHE A 244 -6.65 -7.36 15.07
CA PHE A 244 -6.44 -8.80 15.21
C PHE A 244 -7.14 -9.38 16.45
N GLU A 245 -7.24 -8.61 17.54
CA GLU A 245 -7.92 -9.08 18.77
C GLU A 245 -9.43 -8.85 18.74
N GLN A 246 -9.87 -7.71 18.19
CA GLN A 246 -11.28 -7.30 18.23
C GLN A 246 -11.69 -6.62 16.92
N PRO A 247 -11.75 -7.34 15.78
CA PRO A 247 -12.19 -6.74 14.51
C PRO A 247 -13.64 -6.24 14.64
N LEU A 248 -13.91 -5.02 14.15
CA LEU A 248 -15.25 -4.44 14.24
C LEU A 248 -16.09 -4.78 13.02
N HIS A 249 -15.55 -4.62 11.82
CA HIS A 249 -16.32 -4.81 10.59
C HIS A 249 -16.42 -6.32 10.26
N PRO A 250 -17.62 -6.87 9.94
CA PRO A 250 -17.77 -8.31 9.63
C PRO A 250 -16.91 -8.79 8.45
N TYR A 251 -16.51 -7.89 7.56
CA TYR A 251 -15.52 -8.17 6.51
C TYR A 251 -14.12 -8.42 7.08
N THR A 252 -13.66 -7.57 8.00
CA THR A 252 -12.36 -7.70 8.67
C THR A 252 -12.31 -9.00 9.48
N GLU A 253 -13.38 -9.29 10.21
CA GLU A 253 -13.56 -10.57 10.92
C GLU A 253 -13.40 -11.76 9.97
N GLY A 254 -14.16 -11.76 8.86
CA GLY A 254 -14.05 -12.83 7.86
C GLY A 254 -12.68 -12.93 7.18
N LEU A 255 -11.94 -11.83 7.01
CA LEU A 255 -10.57 -11.86 6.50
C LEU A 255 -9.62 -12.53 7.48
N LEU A 256 -9.74 -12.23 8.77
CA LEU A 256 -8.91 -12.82 9.83
C LEU A 256 -9.22 -14.30 10.03
N GLU A 257 -10.50 -14.68 9.99
CA GLU A 257 -10.94 -16.09 10.04
C GLU A 257 -10.45 -16.92 8.84
N SER A 258 -10.12 -16.26 7.72
CA SER A 258 -9.57 -16.91 6.52
C SER A 258 -8.07 -17.19 6.65
N ILE A 259 -7.38 -16.69 7.69
CA ILE A 259 -5.95 -16.90 7.89
C ILE A 259 -5.71 -18.32 8.42
N PRO A 260 -4.82 -19.11 7.80
CA PRO A 260 -4.50 -20.45 8.29
C PRO A 260 -3.80 -20.40 9.65
N VAL A 261 -4.32 -21.14 10.62
CA VAL A 261 -3.64 -21.37 11.91
C VAL A 261 -2.59 -22.46 11.72
N ILE A 262 -1.32 -22.11 11.90
CA ILE A 262 -0.19 -23.04 11.69
C ILE A 262 -0.04 -24.01 12.87
N ASP A 263 -0.34 -23.55 14.09
CA ASP A 263 -0.27 -24.32 15.32
C ASP A 263 -1.67 -24.70 15.81
N GLY A 264 -2.15 -25.90 15.44
CA GLY A 264 -3.45 -26.41 15.91
C GLY A 264 -3.99 -27.58 15.09
N ASP A 265 -5.17 -28.06 15.47
CA ASP A 265 -5.92 -29.03 14.66
C ASP A 265 -6.27 -28.42 13.30
N ILE A 266 -6.04 -29.19 12.23
CA ILE A 266 -6.38 -28.78 10.86
C ILE A 266 -7.89 -28.63 10.74
N GLN A 267 -8.38 -27.40 10.87
CA GLN A 267 -9.77 -27.07 10.60
C GLN A 267 -9.97 -26.61 9.15
N PRO A 268 -11.15 -26.85 8.54
CA PRO A 268 -11.47 -26.27 7.25
C PRO A 268 -11.36 -24.76 7.30
N LEU A 269 -10.66 -24.15 6.36
CA LEU A 269 -10.55 -22.69 6.27
C LEU A 269 -11.95 -22.09 6.05
N THR A 270 -12.30 -21.11 6.88
CA THR A 270 -13.55 -20.36 6.73
C THR A 270 -13.35 -19.30 5.65
N ALA A 271 -13.96 -19.51 4.49
CA ALA A 271 -13.95 -18.52 3.42
C ALA A 271 -15.14 -17.56 3.51
N ILE A 272 -14.90 -16.28 3.23
CA ILE A 272 -15.96 -15.28 3.10
C ILE A 272 -16.86 -15.67 1.92
N LYS A 273 -18.13 -15.97 2.20
CA LYS A 273 -19.11 -16.42 1.19
C LYS A 273 -19.34 -15.38 0.09
N GLY A 274 -19.69 -15.87 -1.10
CA GLY A 274 -20.01 -15.04 -2.27
C GLY A 274 -18.78 -14.41 -2.94
N ASN A 275 -19.02 -13.62 -3.98
CA ASN A 275 -17.98 -12.95 -4.75
C ASN A 275 -17.94 -11.45 -4.44
N VAL A 276 -16.76 -10.83 -4.53
CA VAL A 276 -16.61 -9.37 -4.50
C VAL A 276 -17.47 -8.76 -5.63
N PRO A 277 -18.38 -7.81 -5.32
CA PRO A 277 -19.14 -7.10 -6.33
C PRO A 277 -18.22 -6.42 -7.35
N ALA A 278 -18.59 -6.48 -8.63
CA ALA A 278 -17.87 -5.73 -9.65
C ALA A 278 -18.01 -4.21 -9.40
N PRO A 279 -16.98 -3.40 -9.65
CA PRO A 279 -17.05 -1.95 -9.43
C PRO A 279 -18.15 -1.22 -10.22
N ASP A 280 -18.65 -1.79 -11.31
CA ASP A 280 -19.79 -1.30 -12.10
C ASP A 280 -21.16 -1.84 -11.62
N GLN A 281 -21.17 -2.71 -10.61
CA GLN A 281 -22.36 -3.38 -10.06
C GLN A 281 -22.39 -3.32 -8.53
N LEU A 282 -22.06 -2.15 -7.98
CA LEU A 282 -22.10 -1.93 -6.53
C LEU A 282 -23.55 -1.90 -6.02
N PRO A 283 -23.83 -2.46 -4.83
CA PRO A 283 -25.15 -2.37 -4.23
C PRO A 283 -25.48 -0.92 -3.82
N ALA A 284 -26.77 -0.61 -3.70
CA ALA A 284 -27.25 0.73 -3.34
C ALA A 284 -26.86 1.16 -1.91
N GLY A 285 -26.88 0.21 -0.97
CA GLY A 285 -26.45 0.42 0.42
C GLY A 285 -25.01 -0.03 0.69
N CYS A 286 -24.77 -0.60 1.87
CA CYS A 286 -23.46 -1.11 2.27
C CYS A 286 -22.90 -2.08 1.21
N ARG A 287 -21.67 -1.81 0.73
CA ARG A 287 -21.00 -2.60 -0.32
C ARG A 287 -20.83 -4.06 0.07
N PHE A 288 -20.66 -4.34 1.35
CA PHE A 288 -20.49 -5.70 1.87
C PHE A 288 -21.82 -6.40 2.22
N ALA A 289 -22.97 -5.72 2.16
CA ALA A 289 -24.27 -6.29 2.54
C ALA A 289 -24.59 -7.66 1.89
N PRO A 290 -24.29 -7.91 0.60
CA PRO A 290 -24.57 -9.20 -0.04
C PRO A 290 -23.79 -10.40 0.54
N ARG A 291 -22.67 -10.14 1.24
CA ARG A 291 -21.77 -11.16 1.81
C ARG A 291 -21.75 -11.12 3.34
N CYS A 292 -22.38 -10.12 3.95
CA CYS A 292 -22.32 -9.86 5.38
C CYS A 292 -23.21 -10.85 6.16
N PRO A 293 -22.68 -11.62 7.12
CA PRO A 293 -23.49 -12.50 7.96
C PRO A 293 -24.38 -11.72 8.94
N GLN A 294 -24.06 -10.45 9.21
CA GLN A 294 -24.75 -9.56 10.15
C GLN A 294 -25.53 -8.45 9.41
N VAL A 295 -26.00 -8.73 8.19
CA VAL A 295 -26.75 -7.76 7.38
C VAL A 295 -28.06 -7.34 8.05
N LYS A 296 -28.35 -6.04 8.06
CA LYS A 296 -29.63 -5.45 8.50
C LYS A 296 -30.38 -4.87 7.31
N GLU A 297 -31.69 -4.66 7.44
CA GLU A 297 -32.52 -4.06 6.37
C GLU A 297 -31.96 -2.72 5.88
N ARG A 298 -31.52 -1.85 6.81
CA ARG A 298 -30.87 -0.56 6.50
C ARG A 298 -29.64 -0.71 5.62
N CYS A 299 -28.90 -1.81 5.73
CA CYS A 299 -27.71 -2.06 4.91
C CYS A 299 -28.01 -2.20 3.41
N LEU A 300 -29.25 -2.49 3.03
CA LEU A 300 -29.63 -2.71 1.63
C LEU A 300 -29.91 -1.41 0.87
N GLY A 301 -30.30 -0.35 1.59
CA GLY A 301 -30.71 0.93 1.00
C GLY A 301 -29.80 2.11 1.30
N GLU A 302 -28.99 2.04 2.38
CA GLU A 302 -28.15 3.15 2.83
C GLU A 302 -26.68 2.77 2.94
N LEU A 303 -25.80 3.73 2.63
CA LEU A 303 -24.36 3.60 2.80
C LEU A 303 -23.96 4.01 4.24
N PRO A 304 -23.33 3.12 5.03
CA PRO A 304 -22.83 3.49 6.35
C PRO A 304 -21.72 4.55 6.23
N LYS A 305 -21.72 5.51 7.15
CA LYS A 305 -20.64 6.51 7.25
C LYS A 305 -19.43 5.89 7.95
N LEU A 306 -18.24 6.42 7.64
CA LEU A 306 -17.04 6.07 8.40
C LEU A 306 -17.10 6.80 9.75
N ARG A 307 -17.31 6.05 10.84
CA ARG A 307 -17.29 6.59 12.21
C ARG A 307 -15.87 6.47 12.75
N THR A 308 -15.35 7.53 13.34
CA THR A 308 -14.07 7.53 14.07
C THR A 308 -14.34 7.61 15.57
N PHE A 309 -13.71 6.72 16.34
CA PHE A 309 -13.76 6.66 17.80
C PHE A 309 -12.68 7.57 18.42
N GLU A 310 -12.75 7.80 19.74
CA GLU A 310 -11.83 8.69 20.45
C GLU A 310 -10.36 8.25 20.38
N ASN A 311 -10.10 6.94 20.30
CA ASN A 311 -8.76 6.37 20.12
C ASN A 311 -8.21 6.49 18.69
N GLY A 312 -8.96 7.08 17.75
CA GLY A 312 -8.57 7.20 16.35
C GLY A 312 -8.88 5.97 15.48
N ARG A 313 -9.38 4.88 16.08
CA ARG A 313 -9.95 3.75 15.35
C ARG A 313 -11.18 4.20 14.58
N SER A 314 -11.46 3.61 13.42
CA SER A 314 -12.64 3.95 12.63
C SER A 314 -13.25 2.73 11.96
N VAL A 315 -14.58 2.71 11.82
CA VAL A 315 -15.32 1.63 11.17
C VAL A 315 -16.48 2.19 10.34
N ARG A 316 -16.75 1.57 9.18
CA ARG A 316 -17.85 1.91 8.28
C ARG A 316 -18.96 0.86 8.38
N CYS A 317 -19.71 0.85 9.48
CA CYS A 317 -20.75 -0.16 9.69
C CYS A 317 -21.89 0.33 10.60
N PHE A 318 -23.14 0.02 10.22
CA PHE A 318 -24.34 0.32 11.02
C PHE A 318 -24.43 -0.40 12.37
N LEU A 319 -23.57 -1.38 12.63
CA LEU A 319 -23.46 -1.99 13.96
C LEU A 319 -22.89 -1.03 15.00
N TYR A 320 -22.12 -0.04 14.55
CA TYR A 320 -21.42 0.92 15.40
C TYR A 320 -21.78 2.36 15.07
N GLU A 321 -22.86 2.62 14.33
CA GLU A 321 -23.45 3.96 14.35
C GLU A 321 -24.16 4.14 15.71
N GLU A 322 -24.05 5.32 16.32
CA GLU A 322 -24.93 5.63 17.45
C GLU A 322 -26.38 5.51 16.97
N ALA A 323 -27.24 4.87 17.77
CA ALA A 323 -28.66 5.05 17.54
C ALA A 323 -28.90 6.55 17.63
N ASP A 324 -29.34 7.18 16.54
CA ASP A 324 -29.87 8.53 16.59
C ASP A 324 -30.99 8.49 17.63
N ASN A 325 -30.67 8.90 18.86
CA ASN A 325 -31.65 9.06 19.93
C ASN A 325 -32.59 10.17 19.47
N THR A 326 -33.67 9.75 18.82
CA THR A 326 -34.84 10.56 18.49
C THR A 326 -35.89 10.40 19.56
#